data_AF-A0A3P9GZ71-F1
#
_entry.id   AF-A0A3P9GZ71-F1
#
_cell.length_a   1.000
_cell.length_b   1.000
_cell.length_c   1.000
_cell.angle_alpha   90.00
_cell.angle_beta   90.00
_cell.angle_gamma   90.00
#
_symmetry.space_group_name_H-M   'P 1'
#
loop_
_entity.id
_entity.type
_entity.pdbx_description
1 polymer ?
#
loop_
_entity_poly.entity_id
_entity_poly.type
_entity_poly.pdbx_seq_one_letter_code
_entity_poly.pdbx_strand_id
1 'polypeptide(L)'
;MTSHVKLRKEKTGTVDYDIQIKEVRCQLVDQLKVLDLQLEQKTQQLQDLTDYLRRRGEIENEYARSLEKLAERFSSKTKSQTSVLRKDTTTNSVSQVWVALLTHTRQESKDHSEISESCSNVLIQPLTNCLDYTQRLARKSKDICTQLQDGLLKATADLQTVREKPNTELRVCRGKAEGGREAGGKTKAERCKKAGEVDRKSKCSPANNYCDAC
;
A
#
# COMPACT_ATOMS: atom_id res chain seq x y z
N MET A 1 22.26 2.54 -45.21
CA MET A 1 22.43 3.35 -43.97
C MET A 1 21.26 3.22 -42.98
N THR A 2 20.13 2.56 -43.31
CA THR A 2 18.89 2.56 -42.49
C THR A 2 18.81 1.47 -41.40
N SER A 3 19.76 0.54 -41.34
CA SER A 3 19.75 -0.59 -40.40
C SER A 3 20.13 -0.22 -38.96
N HIS A 4 21.05 0.75 -38.78
CA HIS A 4 21.49 1.20 -37.47
C HIS A 4 20.42 1.99 -36.71
N VAL A 5 19.58 2.74 -37.43
CA VAL A 5 18.51 3.56 -36.85
C VAL A 5 17.38 2.69 -36.29
N LYS A 6 17.01 1.60 -37.00
CA LYS A 6 16.00 0.64 -36.53
C LYS A 6 16.43 -0.09 -35.25
N LEU A 7 17.70 -0.52 -35.19
CA LEU A 7 18.24 -1.23 -34.02
C LEU A 7 18.39 -0.33 -32.78
N ARG A 8 18.68 0.96 -32.97
CA ARG A 8 18.71 1.94 -31.87
C ARG A 8 17.32 2.19 -31.31
N LYS A 9 16.32 2.37 -32.20
CA LYS A 9 14.92 2.62 -31.82
C LYS A 9 14.28 1.43 -31.09
N GLU A 10 14.64 0.21 -31.50
CA GLU A 10 14.20 -1.05 -30.86
C GLU A 10 14.81 -1.24 -29.47
N LYS A 11 16.11 -0.94 -29.28
CA LYS A 11 16.75 -0.95 -27.96
C LYS A 11 16.18 0.11 -27.01
N THR A 12 15.93 1.33 -27.49
CA THR A 12 15.32 2.40 -26.70
C THR A 12 13.90 2.00 -26.25
N GLY A 13 13.06 1.49 -27.15
CA GLY A 13 11.71 1.06 -26.78
C GLY A 13 11.66 -0.13 -25.83
N THR A 14 12.67 -1.00 -25.79
CA THR A 14 12.76 -2.11 -24.81
C THR A 14 13.12 -1.58 -23.42
N VAL A 15 14.08 -0.64 -23.35
CA VAL A 15 14.46 0.01 -22.09
C VAL A 15 13.29 0.82 -21.51
N ASP A 16 12.51 1.51 -22.35
CA ASP A 16 11.33 2.26 -21.91
C ASP A 16 10.25 1.35 -21.30
N TYR A 17 10.08 0.14 -21.84
CA TYR A 17 9.12 -0.84 -21.34
C TYR A 17 9.56 -1.49 -20.02
N ASP A 18 10.84 -1.80 -19.87
CA ASP A 18 11.40 -2.31 -18.62
C ASP A 18 11.27 -1.29 -17.48
N ILE A 19 11.41 0.01 -17.78
CA ILE A 19 11.16 1.10 -16.84
C ILE A 19 9.68 1.14 -16.45
N GLN A 20 8.77 1.10 -17.42
CA GLN A 20 7.32 1.09 -17.15
C GLN A 20 6.89 -0.11 -16.29
N ILE A 21 7.42 -1.31 -16.55
CA ILE A 21 7.13 -2.49 -15.71
C ILE A 21 7.61 -2.27 -14.26
N LYS A 22 8.79 -1.69 -14.08
CA LYS A 22 9.32 -1.38 -12.74
C LYS A 22 8.45 -0.34 -12.04
N GLU A 23 8.01 0.71 -12.74
CA GLU A 23 7.10 1.71 -12.20
C GLU A 23 5.76 1.10 -11.78
N VAL A 24 5.17 0.24 -12.61
CA VAL A 24 3.94 -0.50 -12.26
C VAL A 24 4.18 -1.35 -11.00
N ARG A 25 5.26 -2.13 -10.93
CA ARG A 25 5.59 -2.92 -9.75
C ARG A 25 5.74 -2.07 -8.49
N CYS A 26 6.41 -0.92 -8.57
CA CYS A 26 6.51 0.02 -7.46
C CYS A 26 5.14 0.53 -7.03
N GLN A 27 4.29 0.96 -7.96
CA GLN A 27 2.94 1.43 -7.65
C GLN A 27 2.08 0.34 -6.99
N LEU A 28 2.18 -0.92 -7.44
CA LEU A 28 1.46 -2.04 -6.84
C LEU A 28 1.89 -2.30 -5.38
N VAL A 29 3.20 -2.22 -5.11
CA VAL A 29 3.74 -2.31 -3.75
C VAL A 29 3.24 -1.14 -2.89
N ASP A 30 3.24 0.07 -3.42
CA ASP A 30 2.77 1.25 -2.70
C ASP A 30 1.27 1.20 -2.41
N GLN A 31 0.45 0.61 -3.29
CA GLN A 31 -0.97 0.34 -3.01
C GLN A 31 -1.15 -0.56 -1.77
N LEU A 32 -0.34 -1.61 -1.64
CA LEU A 32 -0.41 -2.49 -0.46
C LEU A 32 0.01 -1.75 0.82
N LYS A 33 1.03 -0.89 0.75
CA LYS A 33 1.43 -0.04 1.88
C LYS A 33 0.32 0.90 2.31
N VAL A 34 -0.42 1.48 1.36
CA VAL A 34 -1.56 2.35 1.66
C VAL A 34 -2.67 1.58 2.40
N LEU A 35 -2.97 0.35 1.99
CA LEU A 35 -3.94 -0.49 2.71
C LEU A 35 -3.49 -0.80 4.14
N ASP A 36 -2.20 -1.11 4.33
CA ASP A 36 -1.64 -1.38 5.66
C ASP A 36 -1.70 -0.11 6.54
N LEU A 37 -1.34 1.06 6.00
CA LEU A 37 -1.43 2.35 6.70
C LEU A 37 -2.88 2.71 7.06
N GLN A 38 -3.84 2.46 6.16
CA GLN A 38 -5.26 2.68 6.45
C GLN A 38 -5.76 1.80 7.58
N LEU A 39 -5.35 0.52 7.62
CA LEU A 39 -5.69 -0.39 8.71
C LEU A 39 -5.08 0.08 10.04
N GLU A 40 -3.82 0.50 10.04
CA GLU A 40 -3.14 1.03 11.23
C GLU A 40 -3.86 2.27 11.77
N GLN A 41 -4.15 3.25 10.90
CA GLN A 41 -4.88 4.46 11.28
C GLN A 41 -6.26 4.15 11.86
N LYS A 42 -7.01 3.22 11.25
CA LYS A 42 -8.33 2.82 11.75
C LYS A 42 -8.26 2.08 13.07
N THR A 43 -7.25 1.24 13.24
CA THR A 43 -6.99 0.53 14.50
C THR A 43 -6.69 1.53 15.62
N GLN A 44 -5.82 2.51 15.36
CA GLN A 44 -5.48 3.55 16.33
C GLN A 44 -6.72 4.37 16.72
N GLN A 45 -7.52 4.81 15.75
CA GLN A 45 -8.75 5.56 16.01
C GLN A 45 -9.73 4.81 16.92
N LEU A 46 -9.89 3.49 16.71
CA LEU A 46 -10.76 2.66 17.54
C LEU A 46 -10.19 2.44 18.95
N GLN A 47 -8.87 2.31 19.08
CA GLN A 47 -8.19 2.22 20.37
C GLN A 47 -8.34 3.51 21.17
N ASP A 48 -8.04 4.66 20.56
CA ASP A 48 -8.17 5.98 21.19
C ASP A 48 -9.59 6.23 21.71
N LEU A 49 -10.60 5.86 20.91
CA LEU A 49 -12.00 5.99 21.31
C LEU A 49 -12.36 5.05 22.48
N THR A 50 -11.81 3.83 22.48
CA THR A 50 -12.03 2.87 23.56
C THR A 50 -11.41 3.37 24.86
N ASP A 51 -10.19 3.91 24.80
CA ASP A 51 -9.50 4.44 25.97
C ASP A 51 -10.17 5.71 26.51
N TYR A 52 -10.64 6.58 25.61
CA TYR A 52 -11.47 7.72 25.99
C TYR A 52 -12.73 7.27 26.74
N LEU A 53 -13.46 6.26 26.24
CA LEU A 53 -14.67 5.75 26.89
C LEU A 53 -14.39 5.15 28.27
N ARG A 54 -13.30 4.39 28.42
CA ARG A 54 -12.86 3.88 29.73
C ARG A 54 -12.59 5.02 30.69
N ARG A 55 -11.79 6.01 30.27
CA ARG A 55 -11.45 7.14 31.13
C ARG A 55 -12.68 7.97 31.49
N ARG A 56 -13.60 8.16 30.53
CA ARG A 56 -14.87 8.82 30.78
C ARG A 56 -15.70 8.03 31.81
N GLY A 57 -15.82 6.71 31.67
CA GLY A 57 -16.54 5.86 32.61
C GLY A 57 -16.00 5.97 34.05
N GLU A 58 -14.68 5.97 34.21
CA GLU A 58 -14.03 6.15 35.51
C GLU A 58 -14.40 7.48 36.19
N ILE A 59 -14.39 8.57 35.41
CA ILE A 59 -14.75 9.92 35.90
C ILE A 59 -16.22 9.97 36.32
N GLU A 60 -17.12 9.45 35.49
CA GLU A 60 -18.55 9.41 35.76
C GLU A 60 -18.84 8.58 37.04
N ASN A 61 -18.15 7.45 37.22
CA ASN A 61 -18.26 6.63 38.43
C ASN A 61 -17.72 7.34 39.69
N GLU A 62 -16.64 8.10 39.57
CA GLU A 62 -16.10 8.90 40.68
C GLU A 62 -17.08 10.02 41.07
N TYR A 63 -17.71 10.66 40.10
CA TYR A 63 -18.72 11.68 40.33
C TYR A 63 -19.97 11.09 41.00
N ALA A 64 -20.49 9.96 40.50
CA ALA A 64 -21.58 9.21 41.12
C ALA A 64 -21.29 8.89 42.60
N ARG A 65 -20.13 8.28 42.89
CA ARG A 65 -19.72 7.95 44.27
C ARG A 65 -19.62 9.19 45.17
N SER A 66 -19.19 10.32 44.63
CA SER A 66 -19.08 11.58 45.36
C SER A 66 -20.46 12.15 45.73
N LEU A 67 -21.42 12.09 44.80
CA LEU A 67 -22.81 12.47 45.02
C LEU A 67 -23.49 11.57 46.06
N GLU A 68 -23.31 10.25 45.97
CA GLU A 68 -23.88 9.32 46.97
C GLU A 68 -23.32 9.60 48.37
N LYS A 69 -22.01 9.81 48.47
CA LYS A 69 -21.35 10.16 49.74
C LYS A 69 -21.86 11.48 50.31
N LEU A 70 -22.14 12.47 49.46
CA LEU A 70 -22.74 13.74 49.87
C LEU A 70 -24.16 13.51 50.42
N ALA A 71 -25.01 12.83 49.65
CA ALA A 71 -26.39 12.54 50.03
C ALA A 71 -26.47 11.74 51.34
N GLU A 72 -25.60 10.76 51.54
CA GLU A 72 -25.59 9.94 52.74
C GLU A 72 -25.17 10.73 53.99
N ARG A 73 -24.07 11.50 53.90
CA ARG A 73 -23.59 12.37 55.00
C ARG A 73 -24.67 13.27 55.58
N PHE A 74 -25.51 13.82 54.72
CA PHE A 74 -26.58 14.73 55.10
C PHE A 74 -27.89 14.01 55.44
N SER A 75 -28.11 12.80 54.90
CA SER A 75 -29.24 11.95 55.28
C SER A 75 -29.11 11.38 56.69
N SER A 76 -27.92 10.92 57.10
CA SER A 76 -27.70 10.36 58.43
C SER A 76 -27.89 11.44 59.52
N LYS A 77 -27.38 12.67 59.28
CA LYS A 77 -27.59 13.83 60.17
C LYS A 77 -29.07 14.21 60.30
N THR A 78 -29.81 14.13 59.20
CA THR A 78 -31.24 14.46 59.17
C THR A 78 -32.06 13.40 59.90
N LYS A 79 -31.82 12.09 59.68
CA LYS A 79 -32.54 11.02 60.41
C LYS A 79 -32.37 11.13 61.93
N SER A 80 -31.18 11.50 62.41
CA SER A 80 -30.89 11.74 63.84
C SER A 80 -31.59 12.99 64.40
N GLN A 81 -31.82 14.05 63.62
CA GLN A 81 -32.62 15.22 64.04
C GLN A 81 -34.12 14.99 63.88
N THR A 82 -34.55 14.28 62.83
CA THR A 82 -35.95 14.03 62.52
C THR A 82 -36.57 13.08 63.54
N SER A 83 -35.84 12.09 64.09
CA SER A 83 -36.35 11.27 65.19
C SER A 83 -36.73 12.09 66.44
N VAL A 84 -36.08 13.23 66.66
CA VAL A 84 -36.40 14.19 67.73
C VAL A 84 -37.60 15.08 67.36
N LEU A 85 -37.77 15.41 66.07
CA LEU A 85 -38.80 16.32 65.54
C LEU A 85 -40.10 15.63 65.07
N ARG A 86 -40.13 14.29 65.01
CA ARG A 86 -41.28 13.49 64.55
C ARG A 86 -42.56 13.68 65.36
N LYS A 87 -42.52 14.36 66.51
CA LYS A 87 -43.72 14.62 67.31
C LYS A 87 -44.57 15.77 66.77
N ASP A 88 -44.03 16.68 65.95
CA ASP A 88 -44.75 17.91 65.54
C ASP A 88 -44.64 18.32 64.05
N THR A 89 -43.96 17.56 63.19
CA THR A 89 -43.49 18.09 61.88
C THR A 89 -44.09 17.40 60.65
N THR A 90 -45.40 17.49 60.44
CA THR A 90 -46.02 17.14 59.14
C THR A 90 -46.27 18.36 58.23
N THR A 91 -45.83 19.56 58.63
CA THR A 91 -46.24 20.83 57.99
C THR A 91 -45.12 21.85 57.73
N ASN A 92 -43.82 21.48 57.78
CA ASN A 92 -42.73 22.43 57.50
C ASN A 92 -42.18 22.27 56.07
N SER A 93 -42.44 23.25 55.19
CA SER A 93 -42.07 23.27 53.77
C SER A 93 -40.57 23.15 53.54
N VAL A 94 -39.74 23.70 54.44
CA VAL A 94 -38.28 23.64 54.35
C VAL A 94 -37.77 22.20 54.48
N SER A 95 -38.35 21.41 55.39
CA SER A 95 -38.00 20.00 55.56
C SER A 95 -38.35 19.17 54.31
N GLN A 96 -39.45 19.51 53.62
CA GLN A 96 -39.83 18.85 52.37
C GLN A 96 -38.85 19.18 51.24
N VAL A 97 -38.47 20.45 51.08
CA VAL A 97 -37.46 20.88 50.09
C VAL A 97 -36.12 20.20 50.33
N TRP A 98 -35.70 20.06 51.58
CA TRP A 98 -34.47 19.37 51.94
C TRP A 98 -34.48 17.88 51.56
N VAL A 99 -35.56 17.16 51.86
CA VAL A 99 -35.73 15.76 51.46
C VAL A 99 -35.74 15.62 49.94
N ALA A 100 -36.41 16.54 49.24
CA ALA A 100 -36.42 16.57 47.77
C ALA A 100 -35.01 16.77 47.19
N LEU A 101 -34.20 17.69 47.75
CA LEU A 101 -32.83 17.94 47.31
C LEU A 101 -31.93 16.70 47.49
N LEU A 102 -32.04 16.02 48.64
CA LEU A 102 -31.29 14.77 48.88
C LEU A 102 -31.73 13.65 47.94
N THR A 103 -33.02 13.60 47.58
CA THR A 103 -33.54 12.66 46.59
C THR A 103 -32.98 12.95 45.21
N HIS A 104 -32.96 14.22 44.78
CA HIS A 104 -32.39 14.65 43.50
C HIS A 104 -30.90 14.29 43.40
N THR A 105 -30.13 14.58 44.45
CA THR A 105 -28.70 14.25 44.50
C THR A 105 -28.44 12.74 44.34
N ARG A 106 -29.29 11.90 44.96
CA ARG A 106 -29.23 10.43 44.77
C ARG A 106 -29.65 10.01 43.38
N GLN A 107 -30.59 10.72 42.76
CA GLN A 107 -30.97 10.41 41.39
C GLN A 107 -29.84 10.73 40.42
N GLU A 108 -29.22 11.91 40.52
CA GLU A 108 -28.04 12.26 39.72
C GLU A 108 -26.91 11.22 39.91
N SER A 109 -26.65 10.80 41.15
CA SER A 109 -25.69 9.73 41.45
C SER A 109 -25.96 8.45 40.64
N LYS A 110 -27.22 8.01 40.56
CA LYS A 110 -27.61 6.84 39.76
C LYS A 110 -27.44 7.09 38.27
N ASP A 111 -27.89 8.23 37.77
CA ASP A 111 -27.78 8.58 36.35
C ASP A 111 -26.30 8.57 35.89
N HIS A 112 -25.39 9.12 36.71
CA HIS A 112 -23.95 9.07 36.44
C HIS A 112 -23.37 7.64 36.53
N SER A 113 -23.86 6.81 37.44
CA SER A 113 -23.48 5.39 37.50
C SER A 113 -23.90 4.64 36.24
N GLU A 114 -25.10 4.90 35.72
CA GLU A 114 -25.60 4.31 34.48
C GLU A 114 -24.78 4.76 33.26
N ILE A 115 -24.40 6.05 33.19
CA ILE A 115 -23.50 6.57 32.15
C ILE A 115 -22.14 5.88 32.23
N SER A 116 -21.59 5.70 33.43
CA SER A 116 -20.33 4.98 33.66
C SER A 116 -20.39 3.54 33.15
N GLU A 117 -21.45 2.81 33.49
CA GLU A 117 -21.67 1.43 33.05
C GLU A 117 -21.82 1.36 31.53
N SER A 118 -22.57 2.28 30.94
CA SER A 118 -22.72 2.38 29.49
C SER A 118 -21.37 2.62 28.79
N CYS A 119 -20.56 3.54 29.31
CA CYS A 119 -19.22 3.83 28.76
C CYS A 119 -18.26 2.63 28.89
N SER A 120 -18.34 1.89 30.00
CA SER A 120 -17.39 0.81 30.30
C SER A 120 -17.79 -0.53 29.68
N ASN A 121 -19.08 -0.81 29.53
CA ASN A 121 -19.58 -2.13 29.14
C ASN A 121 -20.35 -2.09 27.82
N VAL A 122 -21.27 -1.15 27.66
CA VAL A 122 -22.20 -1.13 26.51
C VAL A 122 -21.52 -0.61 25.25
N LEU A 123 -20.74 0.47 25.37
CA LEU A 123 -20.13 1.14 24.22
C LEU A 123 -18.81 0.50 23.77
N ILE A 124 -18.09 -0.20 24.66
CA ILE A 124 -16.81 -0.86 24.33
C ILE A 124 -17.00 -2.07 23.42
N GLN A 125 -18.05 -2.88 23.64
CA GLN A 125 -18.27 -4.11 22.87
C GLN A 125 -18.48 -3.85 21.37
N PRO A 126 -19.31 -2.87 20.94
CA PRO A 126 -19.42 -2.50 19.53
C PRO A 126 -18.11 -2.06 18.90
N LEU A 127 -17.26 -1.33 19.63
CA LEU A 127 -15.94 -0.90 19.12
C LEU A 127 -15.00 -2.08 18.91
N THR A 128 -15.02 -3.03 19.84
CA THR A 128 -14.25 -4.28 19.72
C THR A 128 -14.69 -5.09 18.50
N ASN A 129 -16.01 -5.25 18.33
CA ASN A 129 -16.57 -5.92 17.15
C ASN A 129 -16.22 -5.18 15.84
N CYS A 130 -16.22 -3.84 15.87
CA CYS A 130 -15.83 -3.01 14.73
C CYS A 130 -14.36 -3.24 14.37
N LEU A 131 -13.46 -3.29 15.36
CA LEU A 131 -12.04 -3.57 15.16
C LEU A 131 -11.82 -4.94 14.52
N ASP A 132 -12.46 -5.99 15.04
CA ASP A 132 -12.38 -7.34 14.49
C ASP A 132 -12.87 -7.38 13.04
N TYR A 133 -13.98 -6.71 12.76
CA TYR A 133 -14.53 -6.60 11.41
C TYR A 133 -13.57 -5.86 10.47
N THR A 134 -13.02 -4.72 10.87
CA THR A 134 -12.05 -3.94 10.10
C THR A 134 -10.81 -4.77 9.77
N GLN A 135 -10.25 -5.51 10.74
CA GLN A 135 -9.11 -6.38 10.51
C GLN A 135 -9.42 -7.52 9.52
N ARG A 136 -10.59 -8.16 9.67
CA ARG A 136 -11.02 -9.23 8.75
C ARG A 136 -11.23 -8.70 7.33
N LEU A 137 -11.85 -7.53 7.20
CA LEU A 137 -12.09 -6.89 5.91
C LEU A 137 -10.77 -6.48 5.24
N ALA A 138 -9.83 -5.91 6.00
CA ALA A 138 -8.51 -5.53 5.49
C ALA A 138 -7.72 -6.75 4.98
N ARG A 139 -7.75 -7.87 5.70
CA ARG A 139 -7.14 -9.14 5.23
C ARG A 139 -7.74 -9.59 3.90
N LYS A 140 -9.07 -9.67 3.81
CA LYS A 140 -9.76 -10.03 2.55
C LYS A 140 -9.42 -9.08 1.41
N SER A 141 -9.38 -7.78 1.68
CA SER A 141 -9.01 -6.76 0.68
C SER A 141 -7.59 -6.98 0.18
N LYS A 142 -6.63 -7.24 1.10
CA LYS A 142 -5.23 -7.49 0.76
C LYS A 142 -5.07 -8.78 -0.06
N ASP A 143 -5.80 -9.84 0.29
CA ASP A 143 -5.80 -11.11 -0.46
C ASP A 143 -6.30 -10.90 -1.91
N ILE A 144 -7.43 -10.20 -2.09
CA ILE A 144 -7.98 -9.89 -3.42
C ILE A 144 -7.03 -9.00 -4.21
N CYS A 145 -6.48 -7.94 -3.60
CA CYS A 145 -5.50 -7.08 -4.24
C CYS A 145 -4.28 -7.87 -4.69
N THR A 146 -3.74 -8.75 -3.84
CA THR A 146 -2.57 -9.57 -4.18
C THR A 146 -2.88 -10.50 -5.35
N GLN A 147 -4.03 -11.18 -5.35
CA GLN A 147 -4.45 -12.04 -6.48
C GLN A 147 -4.55 -11.26 -7.80
N LEU A 148 -5.12 -10.05 -7.77
CA LEU A 148 -5.21 -9.19 -8.95
C LEU A 148 -3.85 -8.70 -9.42
N GLN A 149 -2.97 -8.33 -8.48
CA GLN A 149 -1.60 -7.90 -8.77
C GLN A 149 -0.78 -9.04 -9.38
N ASP A 150 -0.89 -10.26 -8.85
CA ASP A 150 -0.23 -11.45 -9.41
C ASP A 150 -0.72 -11.74 -10.84
N GLY A 151 -2.03 -11.63 -11.08
CA GLY A 151 -2.62 -11.77 -12.42
C GLY A 151 -2.09 -10.74 -13.41
N LEU A 152 -2.00 -9.48 -12.98
CA LEU A 152 -1.43 -8.39 -13.77
C LEU A 152 0.07 -8.62 -14.07
N LEU A 153 0.85 -8.99 -13.05
CA LEU A 153 2.28 -9.26 -13.21
C LEU A 153 2.53 -10.43 -14.15
N LYS A 154 1.74 -11.49 -14.05
CA LYS A 154 1.78 -12.61 -15.00
C LYS A 154 1.49 -12.15 -16.43
N ALA A 155 0.43 -11.38 -16.65
CA ALA A 155 0.11 -10.84 -17.97
C ALA A 155 1.23 -9.95 -18.53
N THR A 156 1.86 -9.11 -17.69
CA THR A 156 3.02 -8.30 -18.11
C THR A 156 4.24 -9.15 -18.45
N ALA A 157 4.49 -10.23 -17.70
CA ALA A 157 5.58 -11.16 -18.01
C ALA A 157 5.33 -11.90 -19.33
N ASP A 158 4.11 -12.40 -19.55
CA ASP A 158 3.74 -13.08 -20.79
C ASP A 158 3.92 -12.14 -22.00
N LEU A 159 3.47 -10.88 -21.90
CA LEU A 159 3.69 -9.85 -22.93
C LEU A 159 5.19 -9.57 -23.17
N GLN A 160 6.00 -9.51 -22.11
CA GLN A 160 7.45 -9.36 -22.23
C GLN A 160 8.06 -10.53 -23.02
N THR A 161 7.68 -11.78 -22.70
CA THR A 161 8.18 -12.94 -23.45
C THR A 161 7.74 -12.93 -24.91
N VAL A 162 6.50 -12.55 -25.21
CA VAL A 162 5.96 -12.46 -26.58
C VAL A 162 6.67 -11.37 -27.38
N ARG A 163 7.11 -10.29 -26.73
CA ARG A 163 7.88 -9.23 -27.38
C ARG A 163 9.35 -9.61 -27.60
N GLU A 164 9.97 -10.26 -26.63
CA GLU A 164 11.38 -10.65 -26.69
C GLU A 164 11.63 -11.78 -27.71
N LYS A 165 10.73 -12.77 -27.83
CA LYS A 165 10.84 -13.88 -28.79
C LYS A 165 11.11 -13.41 -30.24
N PRO A 166 10.24 -12.61 -30.89
CA PRO A 166 10.45 -12.16 -32.26
C PRO A 166 11.66 -11.23 -32.39
N ASN A 167 11.95 -10.39 -31.40
CA ASN A 167 13.14 -9.53 -31.42
C ASN A 167 14.44 -10.36 -31.36
N THR A 168 14.47 -11.40 -30.54
CA THR A 168 15.62 -12.31 -30.41
C THR A 168 15.82 -13.12 -31.69
N GLU A 169 14.75 -13.66 -32.27
CA GLU A 169 14.78 -14.37 -33.54
C GLU A 169 15.25 -13.46 -34.70
N LEU A 170 14.72 -12.23 -34.79
CA LEU A 170 15.17 -11.22 -35.75
C LEU A 170 16.65 -10.89 -35.56
N ARG A 171 17.11 -10.77 -34.31
CA ARG A 171 18.51 -10.48 -33.99
C ARG A 171 19.44 -11.64 -34.35
N VAL A 172 19.03 -12.88 -34.13
CA VAL A 172 19.76 -14.10 -34.53
C VAL A 172 19.82 -14.22 -36.05
N CYS A 173 18.69 -14.03 -36.74
CA CYS A 173 18.64 -14.02 -38.21
C CYS A 173 19.52 -12.92 -38.81
N ARG A 174 19.54 -11.73 -38.19
CA ARG A 174 20.39 -10.62 -38.59
C ARG A 174 21.88 -10.90 -38.36
N GLY A 175 22.25 -11.49 -37.21
CA GLY A 175 23.62 -11.93 -36.93
C GLY A 175 24.12 -13.01 -37.89
N LYS A 176 23.26 -13.98 -38.25
CA LYS A 176 23.56 -14.98 -39.28
C LYS A 176 23.75 -14.35 -40.67
N ALA A 177 22.94 -13.34 -41.03
CA ALA A 177 23.07 -12.63 -42.29
C ALA A 177 24.34 -11.76 -42.36
N GLU A 178 24.77 -11.15 -41.25
CA GLU A 178 26.01 -10.37 -41.17
C GLU A 178 27.24 -11.30 -41.20
N GLY A 179 27.25 -12.41 -40.45
CA GLY A 179 28.32 -13.42 -40.51
C GLY A 179 28.42 -14.12 -41.87
N GLY A 180 27.29 -14.37 -42.53
CA GLY A 180 27.25 -14.90 -43.90
C GLY A 180 27.81 -13.92 -44.95
N ARG A 181 27.61 -12.61 -44.76
CA ARG A 181 28.23 -11.58 -45.63
C ARG A 181 29.73 -11.47 -45.41
N GLU A 182 30.22 -11.61 -44.18
CA GLU A 182 31.66 -11.64 -43.91
C GLU A 182 32.33 -12.91 -44.45
N ALA A 183 31.68 -14.07 -44.34
CA ALA A 183 32.17 -15.33 -44.91
C ALA A 183 32.16 -15.32 -46.45
N GLY A 184 31.08 -14.82 -47.07
CA GLY A 184 30.97 -14.66 -48.53
C GLY A 184 31.88 -13.56 -49.09
N GLY A 185 32.16 -12.52 -48.31
CA GLY A 185 33.12 -11.47 -48.65
C GLY A 185 34.56 -11.99 -48.69
N LYS A 186 34.94 -12.87 -47.75
CA LYS A 186 36.26 -13.51 -47.72
C LYS A 186 36.48 -14.46 -48.92
N THR A 187 35.49 -15.29 -49.26
CA THR A 187 35.57 -16.21 -50.41
C THR A 187 35.56 -15.47 -51.76
N LYS A 188 34.81 -14.36 -51.89
CA LYS A 188 34.81 -13.55 -53.12
C LYS A 188 36.09 -12.72 -53.27
N ALA A 189 36.69 -12.26 -52.17
CA ALA A 189 37.99 -11.58 -52.17
C ALA A 189 39.16 -12.53 -52.51
N GLU A 190 39.15 -13.77 -52.01
CA GLU A 190 40.12 -14.80 -52.42
C GLU A 190 39.96 -15.20 -53.90
N ARG A 191 38.72 -15.30 -54.39
CA ARG A 191 38.46 -15.60 -55.81
C ARG A 191 38.85 -14.45 -56.75
N CYS A 192 38.68 -13.19 -56.33
CA CYS A 192 39.20 -12.03 -57.07
C CYS A 192 40.73 -11.95 -57.08
N LYS A 193 41.41 -12.32 -55.99
CA LYS A 193 42.89 -12.40 -55.99
C LYS A 193 43.42 -13.46 -56.94
N LYS A 194 42.80 -14.65 -57.02
CA LYS A 194 43.18 -15.69 -57.98
C LYS A 194 42.86 -15.35 -59.43
N ALA A 195 41.81 -14.55 -59.69
CA ALA A 195 41.48 -14.09 -61.05
C ALA A 195 42.42 -12.98 -61.55
N GLY A 196 42.92 -12.11 -60.67
CA GLY A 196 43.85 -11.03 -61.02
C GLY A 196 45.29 -11.47 -61.31
N GLU A 197 45.66 -12.70 -60.96
CA GLU A 197 47.02 -13.24 -61.20
C GLU A 197 47.15 -13.98 -62.53
N VAL A 198 46.03 -14.44 -63.10
CA VAL A 198 45.99 -15.12 -64.41
C VAL A 198 46.02 -14.13 -65.58
N ASP A 199 45.62 -12.87 -65.36
CA ASP A 199 45.51 -11.86 -66.44
C ASP A 199 46.76 -10.98 -66.61
N ARG A 200 47.86 -11.25 -65.87
CA ARG A 200 49.15 -10.53 -66.03
C ARG A 200 50.15 -11.21 -66.98
N LYS A 201 49.76 -12.28 -67.69
CA LYS A 201 50.68 -13.03 -68.57
C LYS A 201 50.42 -12.92 -70.06
N SER A 202 49.62 -11.96 -70.52
CA SER A 202 49.51 -11.72 -71.96
C SER A 202 49.44 -10.22 -72.29
N LYS A 203 50.37 -9.81 -73.16
CA LYS A 203 50.52 -8.52 -73.86
C LYS A 203 51.35 -7.44 -73.16
N CYS A 204 52.63 -7.35 -73.54
CA CYS A 204 53.10 -6.30 -74.47
C CYS A 204 54.57 -6.52 -74.85
N SER A 205 54.85 -6.90 -76.10
CA SER A 205 56.09 -6.55 -76.78
C SER A 205 55.83 -5.31 -77.63
N PRO A 206 56.77 -4.36 -77.68
CA PRO A 206 56.99 -3.58 -78.88
C PRO A 206 58.47 -3.57 -79.32
N ALA A 207 58.67 -4.09 -80.53
CA ALA A 207 59.50 -3.61 -81.64
C ALA A 207 60.91 -2.99 -81.41
N ASN A 208 61.89 -3.69 -82.00
CA ASN A 208 62.90 -3.25 -82.99
C ASN A 208 63.83 -2.04 -82.68
N ASN A 209 65.14 -2.30 -82.62
CA ASN A 209 66.10 -2.03 -83.71
C ASN A 209 67.54 -2.31 -83.24
N TYR A 210 68.31 -2.99 -84.09
CA TYR A 210 69.77 -3.07 -84.01
C TYR A 210 70.38 -1.72 -84.47
N CYS A 211 71.36 -1.21 -83.74
CA CYS A 211 72.35 -0.26 -84.23
C CYS A 211 73.72 -0.69 -83.69
N ASP A 212 74.66 -0.80 -84.62
CA ASP A 212 76.06 -1.21 -84.48
C ASP A 212 76.89 -0.29 -83.57
N ALA A 213 77.96 -0.84 -82.96
CA ALA A 213 79.35 -0.38 -83.10
C ALA A 213 80.25 -0.88 -81.96
N CYS A 214 81.42 -1.42 -82.37
CA CYS A 214 82.61 -1.85 -81.63
C CYS A 214 82.57 -3.18 -80.86
#